data_AF-A0A970RBD6-F1
#
_entry.id   AF-A0A970RBD6-F1
#
_cell.length_a   1.000
_cell.length_b   1.000
_cell.length_c   1.000
_cell.angle_alpha   90.00
_cell.angle_beta   90.00
_cell.angle_gamma   90.00
#
_symmetry.space_group_name_H-M   'P 1'
#
loop_
_entity.id
_entity.type
_entity.pdbx_description
1 polymer ?
#
loop_
_entity_poly.entity_id
_entity_poly.type
_entity_poly.pdbx_seq_one_letter_code
_entity_poly.pdbx_strand_id
1 'polypeptide(L)' 'MREKPTPPADYECCESACSPCVWDTYYDEMEQWRAEQAALKSSAEQAQKDADSAE' A
#
# COMPACT_ATOMS: atom_id res chain seq x y z
N MET A 1 9.46 5.43 3.20
CA MET A 1 8.51 5.17 2.11
C MET A 1 8.37 3.66 2.05
N ARG A 2 7.27 3.13 2.58
CA ARG A 2 7.04 1.69 2.54
C ARG A 2 6.97 1.21 1.09
N GLU A 3 7.58 0.07 0.83
CA GLU A 3 7.52 -0.57 -0.48
C GLU A 3 6.16 -1.26 -0.65
N LYS A 4 5.67 -1.31 -1.90
CA LYS A 4 4.37 -1.94 -2.16
C LYS A 4 4.51 -3.44 -1.87
N PRO A 5 3.69 -4.02 -0.98
CA PRO A 5 3.77 -5.45 -0.69
C PRO A 5 3.51 -6.25 -1.97
N THR A 6 4.26 -7.33 -2.13
CA THR A 6 4.12 -8.26 -3.24
C THR A 6 3.09 -9.33 -2.89
N PRO A 7 2.14 -9.63 -3.80
CA PRO A 7 1.15 -10.65 -3.53
C PRO A 7 1.83 -12.01 -3.34
N PRO A 8 1.35 -12.84 -2.39
CA PRO A 8 1.83 -14.21 -2.24
C PRO A 8 1.53 -15.00 -3.51
N ALA A 9 2.41 -15.95 -3.83
CA ALA A 9 2.17 -16.85 -4.96
C ALA A 9 1.08 -17.88 -4.61
N ASP A 10 0.41 -18.43 -5.62
CA ASP A 10 -0.67 -19.40 -5.42
C ASP A 10 -0.23 -20.63 -4.60
N TYR A 11 1.04 -21.04 -4.72
CA TYR A 11 1.60 -22.15 -3.95
C TYR A 11 1.89 -21.82 -2.47
N GLU A 12 2.00 -20.54 -2.11
CA GLU A 12 2.13 -20.09 -0.72
C GLU A 12 0.76 -20.11 -0.02
N CYS A 13 -0.31 -19.96 -0.81
CA CYS A 13 -1.67 -20.15 -0.33
C CYS A 13 -1.95 -21.65 -0.23
N CYS A 14 -1.92 -22.18 0.98
CA CYS A 14 -2.20 -23.59 1.26
C CYS A 14 -3.59 -24.07 0.79
N GLU A 15 -4.51 -23.18 0.36
CA GLU A 15 -5.90 -23.41 -0.12
C GLU A 15 -6.80 -24.26 0.80
N SER A 16 -6.25 -24.79 1.88
CA SER A 16 -6.79 -25.81 2.78
C SER A 16 -6.90 -25.25 4.20
N ALA A 17 -7.23 -23.96 4.32
CA ALA A 17 -7.42 -23.25 5.58
C ALA A 17 -6.22 -23.30 6.56
N CYS A 18 -4.98 -23.40 6.06
CA CYS A 18 -3.82 -23.17 6.91
C CYS A 18 -3.93 -21.77 7.54
N SER A 19 -3.87 -21.71 8.87
CA SER A 19 -3.90 -20.46 9.63
C SER A 19 -2.51 -20.19 10.19
N PRO A 20 -1.93 -18.99 9.97
CA PRO A 20 -2.53 -17.79 9.36
C PRO A 20 -2.58 -17.82 7.81
N CYS A 21 -3.61 -17.21 7.21
CA CYS A 21 -3.71 -17.07 5.76
C CYS A 21 -2.66 -16.07 5.26
N VAL A 22 -1.88 -16.45 4.24
CA VAL A 22 -0.87 -15.56 3.63
C VAL A 22 -1.48 -14.27 3.08
N TRP A 23 -2.75 -14.32 2.68
CA TRP A 23 -3.50 -13.16 2.21
C TRP A 23 -3.83 -12.17 3.32
N ASP A 24 -4.06 -12.63 4.55
CA ASP A 24 -4.36 -11.74 5.68
C ASP A 24 -3.17 -10.81 5.93
N THR A 25 -1.96 -11.38 6.03
CA THR A 25 -0.71 -10.62 6.16
C THR A 25 -0.52 -9.64 4.99
N TYR A 26 -0.73 -10.11 3.76
CA TYR A 26 -0.59 -9.27 2.58
C TYR A 26 -1.56 -8.07 2.61
N TYR A 27 -2.83 -8.29 2.97
CA TYR A 27 -3.81 -7.21 3.04
C TYR A 27 -3.49 -6.21 4.14
N ASP A 28 -3.04 -6.66 5.32
CA ASP A 28 -2.61 -5.79 6.41
C ASP A 28 -1.43 -4.89 6.01
N GLU A 29 -0.43 -5.45 5.33
CA GLU A 29 0.72 -4.68 4.84
C GLU A 29 0.29 -3.71 3.73
N MET A 30 -0.65 -4.12 2.89
CA MET A 30 -1.13 -3.36 1.74
C MET A 30 -1.99 -2.17 2.19
N GLU A 31 -2.77 -2.33 3.26
CA GLU A 31 -3.49 -1.24 3.91
C GLU A 31 -2.52 -0.18 4.46
N GLN A 32 -1.49 -0.61 5.21
CA GLN A 32 -0.46 0.29 5.72
C GLN A 32 0.26 1.05 4.60
N TRP A 33 0.60 0.36 3.52
CA TRP A 33 1.21 0.98 2.35
C TRP A 33 0.29 2.04 1.72
N ARG A 34 -1.01 1.72 1.54
CA ARG A 34 -1.99 2.68 1.00
C ARG A 34 -2.12 3.92 1.87
N ALA A 35 -2.15 3.75 3.20
CA ALA A 35 -2.22 4.86 4.13
C ALA A 35 -1.00 5.79 4.00
N GLU A 36 0.21 5.24 3.91
CA GLU A 36 1.42 6.02 3.66
C GLU A 36 1.38 6.74 2.30
N GLN A 37 0.98 6.05 1.23
CA GLN A 37 0.88 6.65 -0.10
C GLN A 37 -0.15 7.80 -0.15
N ALA A 38 -1.28 7.65 0.55
CA ALA A 38 -2.31 8.68 0.63
C ALA A 38 -1.80 9.94 1.35
N ALA A 39 -1.06 9.76 2.45
CA ALA A 39 -0.41 10.86 3.16
C ALA A 39 0.62 11.58 2.26
N LEU A 40 1.46 10.83 1.55
CA LEU A 40 2.47 11.37 0.64
C LEU A 40 1.84 12.12 -0.55
N LYS A 41 0.79 11.55 -1.18
CA LYS A 41 0.07 12.21 -2.27
C LYS A 41 -0.57 13.51 -1.82
N SER A 42 -1.21 13.51 -0.65
CA SER A 42 -1.86 14.71 -0.12
C SER A 42 -0.86 15.85 0.06
N SER A 43 0.35 15.56 0.56
CA SER A 43 1.43 16.54 0.65
C SER A 43 1.99 16.98 -0.71
N ALA A 44 2.13 16.04 -1.66
CA ALA A 44 2.63 16.35 -3.00
C ALA A 44 1.64 17.21 -3.83
N GLU A 45 0.34 16.94 -3.73
CA GLU A 45 -0.72 17.70 -4.42
C GLU A 45 -0.83 19.14 -3.90
N GLN A 46 -0.64 19.37 -2.61
CA GLN A 46 -0.58 20.75 -2.08
C GLN A 46 0.66 21.48 -2.60
N ALA A 47 1.84 20.85 -2.55
CA ALA A 47 3.07 21.45 -3.04
C ALA A 47 3.01 21.78 -4.55
N GLN A 48 2.34 20.96 -5.36
CA GLN A 48 2.14 21.25 -6.79
C GLN A 48 1.16 22.40 -7.05
N LYS A 49 0.09 22.54 -6.27
CA LYS A 49 -0.88 23.63 -6.43
C LYS A 49 -0.30 24.99 -6.04
N ASP A 50 0.53 25.04 -5.01
CA ASP A 50 1.19 26.27 -4.57
C ASP A 50 2.26 26.74 -5.57
N ALA A 51 2.88 25.82 -6.33
CA ALA A 51 3.86 26.14 -7.36
C ALA A 51 3.23 26.62 -8.69
N ASP A 52 2.01 26.20 -9.00
CA ASP A 52 1.29 26.53 -10.25
C ASP A 52 0.51 27.86 -10.16
N SER A 53 0.10 28.30 -8.96
CA SER A 53 -0.62 29.59 -8.77
C SER A 53 0.26 30.83 -8.62
N ALA A 54 1.59 30.70 -8.77
CA ALA A 54 2.53 31.81 -8.61
C ALA A 54 2.96 32.48 -9.94
N GLU A 55 2.33 32.13 -11.07
CA GLU A 55 2.62 32.70 -12.41
C GLU A 55 1.51 33.62 -12.94
#